data_AF-A0A511DB95-F1
#
_entry.id   AF-A0A511DB95-F1
#
_cell.length_a   1.000
_cell.length_b   1.000
_cell.length_c   1.000
_cell.angle_alpha   90.00
_cell.angle_beta   90.00
_cell.angle_gamma   90.00
#
_symmetry.space_group_name_H-M   'P 1'
#
loop_
_entity.id
_entity.type
_entity.pdbx_description
1 polymer ?
#
loop_
_entity_poly.entity_id
_entity_poly.type
_entity_poly.pdbx_seq_one_letter_code
_entity_poly.pdbx_strand_id
1 'polypeptide(L)'
;MSASSNLSPAEIQSALDQFEVGIYADDYCWLKVSVLRELGPDDEQWRRGFDEMIAFAAEHGWVADGWVRVHFDSQSGDHGHR
;
A
#
# COMPACT_ATOMS: atom_id res chain seq x y z
N MET A 1 13.82 15.72 15.68
CA MET A 1 12.72 14.85 16.09
C MET A 1 12.39 13.97 14.90
N SER A 2 12.97 12.78 14.83
CA SER A 2 12.70 11.85 13.73
C SER A 2 11.41 11.10 14.08
N ALA A 3 10.31 11.46 13.41
CA ALA A 3 9.11 10.64 13.41
C ALA A 3 9.43 9.41 12.54
N SER A 4 10.16 8.44 13.11
CA SER A 4 10.12 7.08 12.61
C SER A 4 8.72 6.59 12.93
N SER A 5 7.77 6.79 12.01
CA SER A 5 6.40 6.30 12.13
C SER A 5 6.43 4.77 12.02
N ASN A 6 6.87 4.13 13.10
CA ASN A 6 6.70 2.72 13.36
C ASN A 6 5.22 2.52 13.70
N LEU A 7 4.34 2.69 12.71
CA LEU A 7 2.92 2.49 12.88
C LEU A 7 2.74 1.03 13.31
N SER A 8 2.14 0.85 14.49
CA SER A 8 1.88 -0.48 15.01
C SER A 8 0.85 -1.17 14.10
N PRO A 9 0.85 -2.51 13.98
CA PRO A 9 -0.16 -3.24 13.20
C PRO A 9 -1.60 -2.81 13.50
N ALA A 10 -1.89 -2.52 14.78
CA ALA A 10 -3.18 -2.00 15.23
C ALA A 10 -3.50 -0.59 14.72
N GLU A 11 -2.51 0.29 14.58
CA GLU A 11 -2.69 1.64 14.03
C GLU A 11 -2.93 1.59 12.51
N ILE A 12 -2.21 0.71 11.81
CA ILE A 12 -2.43 0.44 10.39
C ILE A 12 -3.85 -0.11 10.20
N GLN A 13 -4.24 -1.13 10.96
CA GLN A 13 -5.57 -1.70 10.88
C GLN A 13 -6.66 -0.67 11.21
N SER A 14 -6.48 0.16 12.25
CA SER A 14 -7.44 1.21 12.60
C SER A 14 -7.59 2.26 11.50
N ALA A 15 -6.49 2.66 10.86
CA ALA A 15 -6.54 3.59 9.74
C ALA A 15 -7.25 2.97 8.53
N LEU A 16 -6.93 1.72 8.18
CA LEU A 16 -7.56 1.02 7.05
C LEU A 16 -9.07 0.82 7.27
N ASP A 17 -9.47 0.49 8.50
CA ASP A 17 -10.87 0.33 8.91
C ASP A 17 -11.61 1.68 8.88
N GLN A 18 -11.00 2.74 9.41
CA GLN A 18 -11.58 4.08 9.42
C GLN A 18 -11.95 4.59 8.03
N PHE A 19 -11.14 4.29 7.01
CA PHE A 19 -11.39 4.71 5.64
C PHE A 19 -12.07 3.61 4.80
N GLU A 20 -12.31 2.41 5.36
CA GLU A 20 -12.82 1.23 4.66
C GLU A 20 -12.06 0.91 3.35
N VAL A 21 -10.76 1.21 3.35
CA VAL A 21 -9.87 1.16 2.17
C VAL A 21 -9.03 -0.10 2.08
N GLY A 22 -8.92 -0.85 3.19
CA GLY A 22 -7.97 -1.95 3.26
C GLY A 22 -8.25 -3.01 4.30
N ILE A 23 -7.60 -4.15 4.12
CA ILE A 23 -7.52 -5.24 5.09
C ILE A 23 -6.05 -5.49 5.39
N TYR A 24 -5.66 -5.31 6.66
CA TYR A 24 -4.33 -5.66 7.13
C TYR A 24 -4.21 -7.18 7.28
N ALA A 25 -3.16 -7.76 6.69
CA ALA A 25 -2.85 -9.18 6.70
C ALA A 25 -1.37 -9.42 7.06
N ASP A 26 -0.98 -8.92 8.23
CA ASP A 26 0.32 -9.12 8.92
C ASP A 26 1.54 -8.61 8.12
N ASP A 27 1.92 -9.31 7.05
CA ASP A 27 3.07 -9.01 6.19
C ASP A 27 2.70 -8.11 4.99
N TYR A 28 1.41 -8.08 4.64
CA TYR A 28 0.88 -7.28 3.54
C TYR A 28 -0.49 -6.69 3.88
N CYS A 29 -0.90 -5.67 3.13
CA CYS A 29 -2.26 -5.15 3.13
C CYS A 29 -2.92 -5.39 1.78
N TRP A 30 -4.20 -5.73 1.81
CA TRP A 30 -5.06 -5.56 0.65
C TRP A 30 -5.62 -4.15 0.66
N LEU A 31 -5.50 -3.44 -0.46
CA LEU A 31 -6.04 -2.09 -0.63
C LEU A 31 -6.97 -2.06 -1.85
N LYS A 32 -8.10 -1.36 -1.76
CA LYS A 32 -9.00 -1.17 -2.91
C LYS A 32 -8.32 -0.32 -3.97
N VAL A 33 -8.21 -0.86 -5.18
CA VAL A 33 -7.62 -0.16 -6.33
C VAL A 33 -8.39 1.11 -6.67
N SER A 34 -9.73 1.07 -6.61
CA SER A 34 -10.57 2.24 -6.86
C SER A 34 -10.25 3.39 -5.90
N VAL A 35 -10.13 3.11 -4.60
CA VAL A 35 -9.84 4.15 -3.61
C VAL A 35 -8.44 4.71 -3.78
N LEU A 36 -7.44 3.85 -4.04
CA LEU A 36 -6.08 4.31 -4.34
C LEU A 36 -6.04 5.23 -5.57
N ARG A 37 -6.82 4.91 -6.60
CA ARG A 37 -6.97 5.73 -7.80
C ARG A 37 -7.64 7.07 -7.52
N GLU A 38 -8.62 7.10 -6.61
CA GLU A 38 -9.34 8.31 -6.19
C GLU A 38 -8.51 9.21 -5.27
N LEU A 39 -7.65 8.63 -4.44
CA LEU A 39 -6.72 9.35 -3.56
C LEU A 39 -5.50 9.92 -4.32
N GLY A 40 -5.24 9.38 -5.51
CA GLY A 40 -4.16 9.84 -6.37
C GLY A 40 -4.39 11.24 -6.94
N PRO A 41 -3.33 11.89 -7.46
CA PRO A 41 -3.45 13.11 -8.23
C PRO A 41 -4.39 12.94 -9.43
N ASP A 42 -5.15 13.99 -9.76
CA ASP A 42 -5.92 14.09 -11.01
C ASP A 42 -4.99 14.40 -12.20
N ASP A 43 -3.98 13.56 -12.40
CA ASP A 43 -2.98 13.66 -13.46
C ASP A 43 -3.05 12.42 -14.37
N GLU A 44 -3.09 12.65 -15.69
CA GLU A 44 -3.27 11.55 -16.65
C GLU A 44 -2.04 10.63 -16.72
N GLN A 45 -0.82 11.16 -16.56
CA GLN A 45 0.39 10.33 -16.53
C GLN A 45 0.43 9.46 -15.28
N TRP A 46 0.06 10.02 -14.13
CA TRP A 46 -0.08 9.28 -12.88
C TRP A 46 -1.11 8.15 -13.02
N ARG A 47 -2.27 8.43 -13.61
CA ARG A 47 -3.32 7.41 -13.85
C ARG A 47 -2.84 6.28 -14.74
N ARG A 48 -2.13 6.60 -15.82
CA ARG A 48 -1.56 5.56 -16.72
C ARG A 48 -0.54 4.70 -15.98
N GLY A 49 0.40 5.32 -15.27
CA GLY A 49 1.40 4.58 -14.49
C GLY A 49 0.78 3.73 -13.39
N PHE A 50 -0.28 4.22 -12.74
CA PHE A 50 -1.05 3.44 -11.78
C PHE A 50 -1.74 2.23 -12.44
N ASP A 51 -2.41 2.43 -13.57
CA ASP A 51 -3.06 1.34 -14.30
C ASP A 51 -2.05 0.28 -14.78
N GLU A 52 -0.85 0.69 -15.21
CA GLU A 52 0.27 -0.22 -15.55
C GLU A 52 0.78 -0.99 -14.33
N MET A 53 0.94 -0.33 -13.18
CA MET A 53 1.33 -0.97 -11.92
C MET A 53 0.31 -2.05 -11.50
N ILE A 54 -0.99 -1.75 -11.61
CA ILE A 54 -2.06 -2.71 -11.28
C ILE A 54 -2.07 -3.87 -12.27
N ALA A 55 -1.88 -3.62 -13.56
CA ALA A 55 -1.78 -4.67 -14.57
C ALA A 55 -0.62 -5.62 -14.27
N PHE A 56 0.57 -5.07 -13.97
CA PHE A 56 1.74 -5.84 -13.57
C PHE A 56 1.46 -6.66 -12.30
N ALA A 57 0.88 -6.05 -11.27
CA ALA A 57 0.52 -6.74 -10.03
C ALA A 57 -0.49 -7.88 -10.28
N ALA A 58 -1.43 -7.72 -11.22
CA ALA A 58 -2.37 -8.76 -11.60
C ALA A 58 -1.67 -9.95 -12.28
N GLU A 59 -0.68 -9.71 -13.15
CA GLU A 59 0.13 -10.78 -13.77
C GLU A 59 0.87 -11.63 -12.74
N HIS A 60 1.25 -11.02 -11.61
CA HIS A 60 1.91 -11.69 -10.49
C HIS A 60 0.94 -12.31 -9.46
N GLY A 61 -0.38 -12.22 -9.68
CA GLY A 61 -1.39 -12.71 -8.74
C GLY A 61 -1.47 -11.89 -7.45
N TRP A 62 -1.01 -10.64 -7.47
CA TRP A 62 -1.10 -9.69 -6.35
C TRP A 62 -2.34 -8.81 -6.43
N VAL A 63 -3.24 -9.06 -7.38
CA VAL A 63 -4.54 -8.40 -7.50
C VAL A 63 -5.64 -9.44 -7.47
N ALA A 64 -6.66 -9.23 -6.64
CA ALA A 64 -7.83 -10.09 -6.52
C ALA A 64 -9.08 -9.23 -6.24
N ASP A 65 -10.17 -9.45 -6.96
CA ASP A 65 -11.48 -8.78 -6.73
C ASP A 65 -11.41 -7.24 -6.64
N GLY A 66 -10.50 -6.60 -7.38
CA GLY A 66 -10.31 -5.13 -7.34
C GLY A 66 -9.50 -4.64 -6.14
N TRP A 67 -8.84 -5.55 -5.43
CA TRP A 67 -7.88 -5.27 -4.36
C TRP A 67 -6.47 -5.56 -4.84
N VAL A 68 -5.52 -4.74 -4.44
CA VAL A 68 -4.09 -4.95 -4.68
C VAL A 68 -3.38 -5.25 -3.37
N ARG A 69 -2.48 -6.23 -3.40
CA ARG A 69 -1.63 -6.61 -2.27
C ARG A 69 -0.39 -5.72 -2.24
N VAL A 70 -0.22 -4.99 -1.16
CA VAL A 70 0.91 -4.11 -0.92
C VAL A 70 1.70 -4.62 0.27
N HIS A 71 3.00 -4.84 0.05
CA HIS A 71 3.95 -5.20 1.09
C HIS A 71 4.58 -3.93 1.65
N PHE A 72 4.65 -3.83 2.97
CA PHE A 72 5.39 -2.75 3.63
C PHE A 72 6.78 -3.30 3.88
N ASP A 73 7.77 -2.86 3.10
CA ASP A 73 9.14 -3.19 3.43
C ASP A 73 9.52 -2.43 4.70
N SER A 74 9.56 -3.14 5.83
CA SER A 74 9.99 -2.61 7.11
C SER A 74 11.52 -2.55 7.24
N GLN A 75 12.31 -2.76 6.17
CA GLN A 75 13.75 -2.56 6.23
C GLN A 75 14.11 -1.08 6.07
N SER A 76 13.93 -0.35 7.18
CA SER A 76 14.90 0.64 7.60
C SER A 76 15.52 0.20 8.92
N GLY A 77 16.07 -1.02 8.91
CA GLY A 77 17.02 -1.48 9.90
C GLY A 77 18.43 -1.05 9.50
N ASP A 78 18.96 -0.07 10.24
CA ASP A 78 20.38 0.06 10.58
C ASP A 78 21.42 -0.26 9.48
N HIS A 79 21.89 0.77 8.77
CA HIS A 79 23.20 0.72 8.11
C HIS A 79 24.30 0.99 9.16
N GLY A 80 24.39 0.10 10.15
CA GLY A 80 25.55 -0.01 11.01
C GLY A 80 26.65 -0.76 10.27
N HIS A 81 27.56 -0.06 9.58
CA HIS A 81 28.87 -0.63 9.32
C HIS A 81 30.02 0.39 9.41
N ARG A 82 30.63 0.34 10.61
CA ARG A 82 32.06 0.50 10.94
C ARG A 82 32.62 1.88 11.25
#